data_AF-A0A7W5UJG4-F1
#
_entry.id   AF-A0A7W5UJG4-F1
#
_cell.length_a   1.000
_cell.length_b   1.000
_cell.length_c   1.000
_cell.angle_alpha   90.00
_cell.angle_beta   90.00
_cell.angle_gamma   90.00
#
_symmetry.space_group_name_H-M   'P 1'
#
loop_
_entity.id
_entity.type
_entity.pdbx_description
1 polymer ?
#
loop_
_entity_poly.entity_id
_entity_poly.type
_entity_poly.pdbx_seq_one_letter_code
_entity_poly.pdbx_strand_id
1 'polypeptide(L)'
;MYYIFNGNNSTNSSENGTFYISTLGSTQNIDNFHLIQLECKNGQRWYKYVKVVGFGKVKEEPVGIPVVTTELKHGIYKLTPALPLSRGCYGLFYNYSNGVPTEIYDFDVLF
;
A
#
# COMPACT_ATOMS: atom_id res chain seq x y z
N MET A 1 -12.75 -5.83 9.49
CA MET A 1 -11.80 -6.95 9.48
C MET A 1 -10.41 -6.36 9.72
N TYR A 2 -9.44 -7.11 10.19
CA TYR A 2 -8.05 -6.66 10.24
C TYR A 2 -7.25 -7.70 9.47
N TYR A 3 -6.37 -7.25 8.58
CA TYR A 3 -5.48 -8.15 7.87
C TYR A 3 -4.15 -8.14 8.61
N ILE A 4 -3.74 -9.34 9.04
CA ILE A 4 -2.44 -9.58 9.63
C ILE A 4 -1.52 -9.98 8.49
N PHE A 5 -0.45 -9.22 8.33
CA PHE A 5 0.61 -9.57 7.40
C PHE A 5 1.74 -10.17 8.22
N ASN A 6 2.10 -11.41 7.90
CA ASN A 6 3.28 -12.07 8.45
C ASN A 6 4.55 -11.49 7.82
N GLY A 7 4.78 -10.19 8.04
CA GLY A 7 6.07 -9.54 7.83
C GLY A 7 6.82 -9.55 9.16
N ASN A 8 7.54 -10.63 9.47
CA ASN A 8 8.47 -10.62 10.60
C ASN A 8 9.66 -9.73 10.24
N ASN A 9 9.60 -8.44 10.59
CA ASN A 9 10.59 -7.39 10.24
C ASN A 9 10.80 -7.25 8.72
N SER A 10 10.41 -6.13 8.08
CA SER A 10 10.87 -5.97 6.69
C SER A 10 12.38 -5.81 6.66
N THR A 11 13.02 -6.69 5.91
CA THR A 11 14.38 -6.47 5.43
C THR A 11 14.44 -5.33 4.39
N ASN A 12 13.28 -4.89 3.90
CA ASN A 12 13.12 -3.75 3.01
C ASN A 12 12.96 -2.46 3.83
N SER A 13 13.91 -1.54 3.66
CA SER A 13 13.76 -0.15 4.11
C SER A 13 13.70 0.75 2.89
N SER A 14 12.85 1.76 2.94
CA SER A 14 12.81 2.79 1.92
C SER A 14 13.03 4.14 2.58
N GLU A 15 13.90 4.94 1.98
CA GLU A 15 14.12 6.29 2.47
C GLU A 15 12.83 7.13 2.28
N ASN A 16 12.31 7.18 1.07
CA ASN A 16 11.22 8.11 0.73
C ASN A 16 9.94 7.41 0.27
N GLY A 17 9.86 6.08 0.35
CA GLY A 17 8.70 5.32 -0.11
C GLY A 17 8.47 5.42 -1.62
N THR A 18 9.51 5.63 -2.42
CA THR A 18 9.39 5.66 -3.89
C THR A 18 9.41 4.27 -4.49
N PHE A 19 8.49 4.00 -5.39
CA PHE A 19 8.34 2.73 -6.10
C PHE A 19 8.44 2.91 -7.61
N TYR A 20 9.02 1.92 -8.29
CA TYR A 20 9.01 1.82 -9.74
C TYR A 20 8.19 0.60 -10.14
N ILE A 21 7.12 0.85 -10.88
CA ILE A 21 6.13 -0.17 -11.25
C ILE A 21 6.10 -0.29 -12.77
N SER A 22 6.22 -1.51 -13.27
CA SER A 22 6.01 -1.82 -14.67
C SER A 22 4.65 -2.49 -14.84
N THR A 23 3.78 -1.92 -15.67
CA THR A 23 2.51 -2.53 -16.09
C THR A 23 2.60 -3.12 -17.50
N LEU A 24 3.78 -3.11 -18.12
CA LEU A 24 3.99 -3.72 -19.45
C LEU A 24 3.64 -5.22 -19.42
N GLY A 25 2.77 -5.64 -20.35
CA GLY A 25 2.28 -7.03 -20.41
C GLY A 25 1.31 -7.40 -19.29
N SER A 26 0.85 -6.44 -18.48
CA SER A 26 -0.09 -6.63 -17.38
C SER A 26 -1.43 -5.94 -17.69
N THR A 27 -2.51 -6.43 -17.09
CA THR A 27 -3.83 -5.76 -17.08
C THR A 27 -3.98 -4.83 -15.87
N GLN A 28 -2.94 -4.68 -15.06
CA GLN A 28 -2.94 -3.83 -13.88
C GLN A 28 -3.02 -2.35 -14.26
N ASN A 29 -4.00 -1.64 -13.70
CA ASN A 29 -4.08 -0.19 -13.80
C ASN A 29 -3.23 0.46 -12.69
N ILE A 30 -2.38 1.42 -13.05
CA ILE A 30 -1.52 2.11 -12.10
C ILE A 30 -2.30 2.81 -10.97
N ASP A 31 -3.52 3.28 -11.25
CA ASP A 31 -4.38 3.97 -10.29
C ASP A 31 -4.89 3.06 -9.15
N ASN A 32 -4.78 1.75 -9.32
CA ASN A 32 -5.17 0.76 -8.32
C ASN A 32 -4.05 0.43 -7.33
N PHE A 33 -2.86 1.01 -7.48
CA PHE A 33 -1.81 0.88 -6.48
C PHE A 33 -2.02 1.89 -5.35
N HIS A 34 -2.00 1.39 -4.12
CA HIS A 34 -2.21 2.20 -2.93
C HIS A 34 -1.04 2.02 -1.97
N LEU A 35 -0.54 3.15 -1.49
CA LEU A 35 0.38 3.21 -0.37
C LEU A 35 -0.43 3.40 0.92
N ILE A 36 -0.08 2.65 1.96
CA ILE A 36 -0.77 2.68 3.25
C ILE A 36 0.22 2.65 4.40
N GLN A 37 -0.20 3.18 5.54
CA GLN A 37 0.51 2.97 6.80
C GLN A 37 0.03 1.66 7.45
N LEU A 38 0.98 0.90 7.99
CA LEU A 38 0.73 -0.32 8.74
C LEU A 38 0.96 -0.05 10.23
N GLU A 39 0.11 -0.62 11.08
CA GLU A 39 0.33 -0.66 12.51
C GLU A 39 1.28 -1.82 12.85
N CYS A 40 2.25 -1.58 13.73
CA CYS A 40 3.20 -2.59 14.18
C CYS A 40 2.84 -3.00 15.62
N LYS A 41 2.37 -4.24 15.82
CA LYS A 41 1.93 -4.80 17.12
C LYS A 41 2.47 -6.22 17.31
N ASN A 42 3.18 -6.44 18.42
CA ASN A 42 3.78 -7.73 18.78
C ASN A 42 4.67 -8.35 17.68
N GLY A 43 5.45 -7.51 16.98
CA GLY A 43 6.30 -7.96 15.86
C GLY A 43 5.55 -8.27 14.56
N GLN A 44 4.23 -8.10 14.54
CA GLN A 44 3.38 -8.29 13.36
C GLN A 44 2.91 -6.94 12.82
N ARG A 45 2.68 -6.90 11.51
CA ARG A 45 2.17 -5.73 10.80
C ARG A 45 0.68 -5.91 10.51
N TRP A 46 -0.06 -4.85 10.76
CA TRP A 46 -1.50 -4.85 10.73
C TRP A 46 -1.96 -3.73 9.81
N TYR A 47 -2.80 -4.09 8.84
CA TYR A 47 -3.57 -3.10 8.13
C TYR A 47 -5.00 -3.13 8.64
N LYS A 48 -5.43 -2.02 9.23
CA LYS A 48 -6.83 -1.83 9.60
C LYS A 48 -7.65 -1.60 8.33
N TYR A 49 -8.28 -2.66 7.83
CA TYR A 49 -9.16 -2.60 6.66
C TYR A 49 -10.55 -3.16 6.96
N VAL A 50 -11.54 -2.27 7.13
CA VAL A 50 -12.93 -2.67 7.35
C VAL A 50 -13.73 -2.48 6.06
N LYS A 51 -14.02 -3.60 5.35
CA LYS A 51 -15.10 -3.66 4.38
C LYS A 51 -16.12 -4.72 4.78
N VAL A 52 -17.34 -4.29 5.11
CA VAL A 52 -18.50 -5.16 5.30
C VAL A 52 -19.57 -4.71 4.30
N VAL A 53 -19.98 -5.60 3.39
CA VAL A 53 -21.10 -5.33 2.49
C VAL A 53 -22.13 -6.44 2.62
N GLY A 54 -23.18 -6.14 3.37
CA GLY A 54 -24.37 -6.93 3.60
C GLY A 54 -25.18 -6.26 4.71
N PHE A 55 -26.19 -5.46 4.33
CA PHE A 55 -27.15 -4.75 5.21
C PHE A 55 -26.54 -3.90 6.34
N GLY A 56 -26.14 -2.66 6.03
CA GLY A 56 -25.94 -1.62 7.05
C GLY A 56 -24.53 -1.03 7.14
N LYS A 57 -24.19 -0.21 6.15
CA LYS A 57 -23.29 0.97 6.22
C LYS A 57 -22.16 0.95 7.28
N VAL A 58 -20.96 0.51 6.87
CA VAL A 58 -19.70 1.19 7.23
C VAL A 58 -18.78 1.17 6.01
N LYS A 59 -18.51 2.36 5.45
CA LYS A 59 -17.43 2.60 4.48
C LYS A 59 -16.28 3.22 5.28
N GLU A 60 -15.27 2.45 5.67
CA GLU A 60 -13.94 3.02 5.81
C GLU A 60 -13.25 2.77 4.47
N GLU A 61 -13.23 3.80 3.62
CA GLU A 61 -12.35 3.76 2.46
C GLU A 61 -10.91 3.73 2.96
N PRO A 62 -10.01 2.97 2.30
CA PRO A 62 -8.61 2.99 2.66
C PRO A 62 -8.14 4.44 2.61
N VAL A 63 -7.71 5.00 3.74
CA VAL A 63 -6.98 6.28 3.73
C VAL A 63 -5.61 5.97 3.14
N GLY A 64 -5.59 5.81 1.82
CA GLY A 64 -4.36 5.68 1.06
C GLY A 64 -3.55 6.94 1.28
N ILE A 65 -2.27 6.77 1.58
CA ILE A 65 -1.33 7.89 1.57
C ILE A 65 -1.31 8.41 0.13
N PRO A 66 -1.60 9.70 -0.10
CA PRO A 66 -1.60 10.25 -1.45
C PRO A 66 -0.24 10.03 -2.11
N VAL A 67 -0.26 9.54 -3.35
CA VAL A 67 0.93 9.33 -4.16
C VAL A 67 0.87 10.20 -5.42
N VAL A 68 2.01 10.73 -5.80
CA VAL A 68 2.24 11.34 -7.10
C VAL A 68 2.74 10.25 -8.03
N THR A 69 1.99 9.98 -9.08
CA THR A 69 2.34 9.04 -10.14
C THR A 69 2.96 9.80 -11.30
N THR A 70 4.17 9.41 -11.71
CA THR A 70 4.85 9.96 -12.89
C THR A 70 5.15 8.81 -13.85
N GLU A 71 4.63 8.87 -15.08
CA GLU A 71 5.05 7.94 -16.14
C GLU A 71 6.45 8.34 -16.63
N LEU A 72 7.41 7.41 -16.54
CA LEU A 72 8.80 7.64 -16.97
C LEU A 72 8.98 7.27 -18.45
N LYS A 73 8.28 6.22 -18.86
CA LYS A 73 8.15 5.74 -20.25
C LYS A 73 6.92 4.84 -20.30
N HIS A 74 6.49 4.50 -21.51
CA HIS A 74 5.30 3.67 -21.72
C HIS A 74 5.23 2.47 -20.77
N GLY A 75 4.22 2.45 -19.90
CA GLY A 75 3.96 1.36 -18.97
C GLY A 75 4.95 1.22 -17.81
N ILE A 76 5.83 2.20 -17.59
CA ILE A 76 6.74 2.26 -16.42
C ILE A 76 6.47 3.56 -15.66
N TYR A 77 6.10 3.39 -14.39
CA TYR A 77 5.66 4.47 -13.53
C TYR A 77 6.54 4.57 -12.29
N LYS A 78 6.74 5.80 -11.84
CA LYS A 78 7.30 6.14 -10.53
C LYS A 78 6.16 6.60 -9.63
N LEU A 79 6.00 5.96 -8.49
CA LEU A 79 5.07 6.37 -7.44
C LEU A 79 5.88 6.93 -6.28
N THR A 80 5.58 8.16 -5.88
CA THR A 80 6.23 8.82 -4.75
C THR A 80 5.15 9.37 -3.81
N PRO A 81 5.28 9.25 -2.49
CA PRO A 81 4.37 9.90 -1.55
C PRO A 81 4.28 11.40 -1.83
N ALA A 82 3.07 11.96 -1.82
CA ALA A 82 2.88 13.40 -2.06
C ALA A 82 3.49 14.27 -0.96
N LEU A 83 3.64 13.70 0.25
CA LEU A 83 4.32 14.28 1.39
C LEU A 83 5.36 13.27 1.91
N PRO A 84 6.49 13.72 2.47
CA PRO A 84 7.46 12.83 3.11
C PRO A 84 6.80 11.92 4.14
N LEU A 85 7.17 10.64 4.12
CA LEU A 85 6.70 9.68 5.11
C LEU A 85 7.42 9.93 6.44
N SER A 86 6.67 9.87 7.54
CA SER A 86 7.28 9.79 8.88
C SER A 86 7.85 8.39 9.11
N ARG A 87 8.82 8.25 10.01
CA ARG A 87 9.26 6.95 10.53
C ARG A 87 8.06 6.04 10.87
N GLY A 88 8.08 4.81 10.37
CA GLY A 88 6.99 3.86 10.57
C GLY A 88 6.99 2.67 9.63
N CYS A 89 5.96 1.84 9.75
CA CYS A 89 5.73 0.66 8.93
C CYS A 89 4.74 1.01 7.80
N TYR A 90 5.02 0.62 6.56
CA TYR A 90 4.20 0.97 5.40
C TYR A 90 4.03 -0.23 4.47
N GLY A 91 3.04 -0.15 3.58
CA GLY A 91 2.79 -1.16 2.57
C GLY A 91 2.31 -0.56 1.25
N LEU A 92 2.78 -1.13 0.15
CA LEU A 92 2.22 -0.88 -1.19
C LEU A 92 1.42 -2.11 -1.62
N PHE A 93 0.18 -1.92 -2.06
CA PHE A 93 -0.64 -3.02 -2.57
C PHE A 93 -1.41 -2.63 -3.83
N TYR A 94 -1.82 -3.63 -4.61
CA TYR A 94 -2.72 -3.47 -5.76
C TYR A 94 -4.15 -3.84 -5.39
N ASN A 95 -5.11 -2.95 -5.65
CA ASN A 95 -6.53 -3.17 -5.38
C ASN A 95 -7.24 -3.77 -6.60
N TYR A 96 -7.64 -5.05 -6.51
CA TYR A 96 -8.43 -5.73 -7.54
C TYR A 96 -9.92 -5.33 -7.56
N SER A 97 -10.28 -4.12 -7.09
CA SER A 97 -11.65 -3.61 -6.99
C SER A 97 -12.60 -4.40 -6.06
N ASN A 98 -12.13 -5.48 -5.44
CA ASN A 98 -12.84 -6.17 -4.36
C ASN A 98 -12.59 -5.50 -3.00
N GLY A 99 -11.63 -4.58 -2.92
CA GLY A 99 -11.21 -3.88 -1.70
C GLY A 99 -10.30 -4.69 -0.80
N VAL A 100 -10.11 -5.99 -1.06
CA VAL A 100 -9.28 -6.84 -0.19
C VAL A 100 -7.88 -6.93 -0.80
N PRO A 101 -6.84 -6.41 -0.14
CA PRO A 101 -5.47 -6.60 -0.61
C PRO A 101 -5.13 -8.09 -0.55
N THR A 102 -4.83 -8.69 -1.70
CA THR A 102 -4.37 -10.09 -1.78
C THR A 102 -2.88 -10.21 -1.47
N GLU A 103 -2.11 -9.17 -1.79
CA GLU A 103 -0.66 -9.09 -1.57
C GLU A 103 -0.29 -7.65 -1.19
N ILE A 104 0.62 -7.50 -0.23
CA ILE A 104 1.18 -6.22 0.19
C ILE A 104 2.69 -6.35 0.21
N TYR A 105 3.38 -5.41 -0.43
CA TYR A 105 4.81 -5.20 -0.27
C TYR A 105 5.05 -4.28 0.92
N ASP A 106 5.49 -4.83 2.05
CA ASP A 106 5.71 -4.09 3.28
C ASP A 106 7.17 -3.65 3.47
N PHE A 107 7.35 -2.47 4.08
CA PHE A 107 8.65 -1.84 4.27
C PHE A 107 8.66 -0.89 5.48
N ASP A 108 9.85 -0.59 6.00
CA ASP A 108 10.04 0.43 7.03
C ASP A 108 10.58 1.74 6.44
N VAL A 109 10.14 2.85 7.00
CA VAL A 109 10.81 4.16 6.90
C VAL A 109 11.51 4.40 8.22
N LEU A 110 12.82 4.63 8.17
CA LEU A 110 13.68 4.62 9.37
C LEU A 110 14.05 6.01 9.90
N PHE A 111 13.70 7.09 9.21
CA PHE A 111 14.09 8.46 9.53
C PHE A 111 12.93 9.43 9.69
#